data_AF-A0A094HLD0-F1
#
_entry.id   AF-A0A094HLD0-F1
#
_cell.length_a   1.000
_cell.length_b   1.000
_cell.length_c   1.000
_cell.angle_alpha   90.00
_cell.angle_beta   90.00
_cell.angle_gamma   90.00
#
_symmetry.space_group_name_H-M   'P 1'
#
loop_
_entity.id
_entity.type
_entity.pdbx_description
1 polymer ?
#
loop_
_entity_poly.entity_id
_entity_poly.type
_entity_poly.pdbx_seq_one_letter_code
_entity_poly.pdbx_strand_id
1 'polypeptide(L)'
;MSPRIWDPYSVLNIIDRNDDTATCVGKTKFNKRCRWDISDENVREIPMILDEREKRHPKYAKKSLKILAELSLCNDYHQGQASQVIEAWKAAIDDAEANLVTDSQTINDLKLKLQERKIKIALQSKSLQLAAENEDALQNKVERQRSQLSQLVGQGRDLEQVTKELGESLVRIKKLEAQRSIVHKKSNRLEHDLVQAAVKQVSLSQELSSIQQHRATELGIAADLRIECDNVKTELSNAQNSILEAQLNLENSDKARDAQKTELDSLRITLGLTMAELTNSHVATEKQTAKLYAAQNEIKRAQLDLQTLSDTNVELETNLTAALSTLKQTRLDFENNLETAEKQQAEFAKVHTTLDQTVVELVNSRKSNEEQEKELSIVKELLQQTELDLEVSRRKVDENQKAHLEYNLKANEEQKAELASAKVLFQASQVELEIGRKTALEQKEAADAAMMRVQAQIIELEKQLSRGFMDRVVLRFKMWFATVMRGIRAGARGGTKQGEEGSLMMV
;
A
#
# COMPACT_ATOMS: atom_id res chain seq x y z
N MET A 1 50.47 -14.07 -157.23
CA MET A 1 49.66 -13.55 -158.35
C MET A 1 50.17 -12.16 -158.68
N SER A 2 50.35 -11.83 -159.96
CA SER A 2 50.68 -10.44 -160.35
C SER A 2 49.49 -9.53 -160.02
N PRO A 3 49.70 -8.32 -159.48
CA PRO A 3 48.62 -7.39 -159.21
C PRO A 3 47.89 -7.03 -160.51
N ARG A 4 46.56 -7.16 -160.48
CA ARG A 4 45.66 -6.81 -161.59
C ARG A 4 45.62 -5.28 -161.70
N ILE A 5 45.81 -4.74 -162.90
CA ILE A 5 45.82 -3.27 -163.09
C ILE A 5 44.38 -2.76 -163.30
N TRP A 6 43.55 -3.52 -163.99
CA TRP A 6 42.15 -3.24 -164.28
C TRP A 6 41.46 -4.56 -164.66
N ASP A 7 40.13 -4.61 -164.65
CA ASP A 7 39.37 -5.83 -164.99
C ASP A 7 38.73 -5.75 -166.39
N PRO A 8 39.38 -6.29 -167.44
CA PRO A 8 38.85 -6.23 -168.80
C PRO A 8 37.60 -7.09 -169.02
N TYR A 9 37.33 -8.07 -168.15
CA TYR A 9 36.11 -8.89 -168.22
C TYR A 9 34.88 -8.02 -167.94
N SER A 10 34.86 -7.33 -166.80
CA SER A 10 33.79 -6.39 -166.43
C SER A 10 33.68 -5.21 -167.40
N VAL A 11 34.81 -4.60 -167.81
CA VAL A 11 34.78 -3.39 -168.67
C VAL A 11 34.33 -3.70 -170.11
N LEU A 12 34.67 -4.87 -170.66
CA LEU A 12 34.26 -5.23 -172.02
C LEU A 12 32.96 -6.06 -172.08
N ASN A 13 32.57 -6.71 -170.97
CA ASN A 13 31.33 -7.47 -170.82
C ASN A 13 31.11 -8.50 -171.96
N ILE A 14 32.19 -9.18 -172.34
CA ILE A 14 32.17 -10.22 -173.39
C ILE A 14 31.74 -11.55 -172.79
N ILE A 15 32.45 -11.95 -171.74
CA ILE A 15 32.28 -13.19 -170.98
C ILE A 15 32.65 -12.87 -169.54
N ASP A 16 31.98 -13.50 -168.56
CA ASP A 16 32.41 -13.43 -167.17
C ASP A 16 33.58 -14.40 -166.95
N ARG A 17 34.51 -14.06 -166.06
CA ARG A 17 35.79 -14.79 -165.93
C ARG A 17 35.65 -16.28 -165.58
N ASN A 18 34.55 -16.65 -164.96
CA ASN A 18 34.29 -18.02 -164.49
C ASN A 18 33.34 -18.80 -165.43
N ASP A 19 32.86 -18.16 -166.50
CA ASP A 19 31.86 -18.74 -167.39
C ASP A 19 32.57 -19.45 -168.56
N ASP A 20 32.09 -20.65 -168.88
CA ASP A 20 32.56 -21.50 -169.98
C ASP A 20 31.71 -21.37 -171.25
N THR A 21 30.76 -20.43 -171.25
CA THR A 21 29.87 -20.10 -172.36
C THR A 21 29.78 -18.58 -172.53
N ALA A 22 29.56 -18.13 -173.76
CA ALA A 22 29.30 -16.71 -174.03
C ALA A 22 28.35 -16.53 -175.21
N THR A 23 27.51 -15.50 -175.11
CA THR A 23 26.60 -15.11 -176.18
C THR A 23 27.15 -13.93 -176.98
N CYS A 24 26.79 -13.85 -178.24
CA CYS A 24 27.20 -12.81 -179.16
C CYS A 24 26.96 -11.40 -178.59
N VAL A 25 28.01 -10.57 -178.52
CA VAL A 25 27.95 -9.20 -177.98
C VAL A 25 27.18 -8.23 -178.88
N GLY A 26 26.92 -8.64 -180.12
CA GLY A 26 26.14 -7.91 -181.10
C GLY A 26 24.73 -7.65 -180.62
N LYS A 27 24.11 -6.61 -181.17
CA LYS A 27 22.75 -6.20 -180.81
C LYS A 27 21.77 -6.49 -181.93
N THR A 28 20.69 -7.17 -181.55
CA THR A 28 19.51 -7.32 -182.40
C THR A 28 18.92 -5.94 -182.75
N LYS A 29 18.05 -5.87 -183.78
CA LYS A 29 17.31 -4.66 -184.17
C LYS A 29 16.50 -3.98 -183.04
N PHE A 30 16.29 -4.67 -181.92
CA PHE A 30 15.63 -4.16 -180.72
C PHE A 30 16.61 -3.66 -179.64
N ASN A 31 17.89 -3.42 -179.98
CA ASN A 31 18.97 -2.99 -179.07
C ASN A 31 19.26 -3.98 -177.91
N LYS A 32 18.74 -5.21 -177.97
CA LYS A 32 19.03 -6.30 -177.02
C LYS A 32 20.23 -7.11 -177.51
N ARG A 33 21.12 -7.51 -176.59
CA ARG A 33 22.25 -8.44 -176.85
C ARG A 33 21.73 -9.71 -177.55
N CYS A 34 22.47 -10.18 -178.54
CA CYS A 34 22.16 -11.40 -179.26
C CYS A 34 22.27 -12.61 -178.32
N ARG A 35 21.33 -13.55 -178.44
CA ARG A 35 21.30 -14.79 -177.65
C ARG A 35 21.90 -15.99 -178.39
N TRP A 36 22.61 -15.75 -179.49
CA TRP A 36 23.34 -16.81 -180.17
C TRP A 36 24.66 -17.01 -179.46
N ASP A 37 24.95 -18.24 -179.09
CA ASP A 37 26.23 -18.62 -178.50
C ASP A 37 27.34 -18.39 -179.52
N ILE A 38 28.49 -17.90 -179.06
CA ILE A 38 29.70 -17.89 -179.88
C ILE A 38 30.36 -19.28 -179.80
N SER A 39 31.06 -19.68 -180.86
CA SER A 39 31.66 -21.02 -180.94
C SER A 39 32.69 -21.25 -179.83
N ASP A 40 32.71 -22.47 -179.27
CA ASP A 40 33.59 -22.90 -178.16
C ASP A 40 35.07 -22.53 -178.37
N GLU A 41 35.55 -22.51 -179.61
CA GLU A 41 36.90 -22.06 -179.96
C GLU A 41 37.14 -20.60 -179.55
N ASN A 42 36.22 -19.72 -179.92
CA ASN A 42 36.25 -18.29 -179.59
C ASN A 42 36.03 -18.07 -178.08
N VAL A 43 35.15 -18.87 -177.46
CA VAL A 43 34.91 -18.85 -176.00
C VAL A 43 36.18 -19.17 -175.23
N ARG A 44 37.05 -20.06 -175.74
CA ARG A 44 38.36 -20.37 -175.14
C ARG A 44 39.41 -19.29 -175.41
N GLU A 45 39.41 -18.69 -176.60
CA GLU A 45 40.42 -17.68 -176.98
C GLU A 45 40.19 -16.31 -176.30
N ILE A 46 38.93 -15.88 -176.13
CA ILE A 46 38.59 -14.58 -175.55
C ILE A 46 39.20 -14.40 -174.13
N PRO A 47 39.00 -15.30 -173.15
CA PRO A 47 39.62 -15.20 -171.83
C PRO A 47 41.15 -15.11 -171.88
N MET A 48 41.81 -15.83 -172.79
CA MET A 48 43.27 -15.74 -172.94
C MET A 48 43.72 -14.33 -173.32
N ILE A 49 42.99 -13.66 -174.22
CA ILE A 49 43.25 -12.27 -174.59
C ILE A 49 42.96 -11.33 -173.40
N LEU A 50 41.84 -11.52 -172.69
CA LEU A 50 41.45 -10.68 -171.55
C LEU A 50 42.45 -10.77 -170.39
N ASP A 51 42.87 -11.98 -170.00
CA ASP A 51 43.90 -12.21 -168.96
C ASP A 51 45.29 -11.63 -169.33
N GLU A 52 45.60 -11.53 -170.63
CA GLU A 52 46.82 -10.88 -171.12
C GLU A 52 46.72 -9.35 -171.02
N ARG A 53 45.51 -8.79 -171.10
CA ARG A 53 45.25 -7.34 -171.00
C ARG A 53 45.06 -6.83 -169.59
N GLU A 54 44.56 -7.63 -168.65
CA GLU A 54 44.49 -7.31 -167.21
C GLU A 54 45.86 -6.93 -166.61
N LYS A 55 46.93 -7.55 -167.12
CA LYS A 55 48.32 -7.35 -166.70
C LYS A 55 48.95 -6.07 -167.29
N ARG A 56 48.21 -5.32 -168.10
CA ARG A 56 48.67 -4.10 -168.79
C ARG A 56 47.67 -2.97 -168.51
N HIS A 57 48.09 -1.73 -168.71
CA HIS A 57 47.23 -0.55 -168.57
C HIS A 57 46.08 -0.56 -169.62
N PRO A 58 44.83 -0.15 -169.27
CA PRO A 58 43.66 -0.21 -170.16
C PRO A 58 43.91 0.28 -171.60
N LYS A 59 44.57 1.43 -171.78
CA LYS A 59 44.92 1.99 -173.10
C LYS A 59 45.57 1.01 -174.07
N TYR A 60 46.31 0.00 -173.59
CA TYR A 60 46.96 -0.98 -174.45
C TYR A 60 46.02 -2.06 -174.99
N ALA A 61 44.86 -2.27 -174.35
CA ALA A 61 43.86 -3.25 -174.79
C ALA A 61 43.12 -2.84 -176.06
N LYS A 62 43.11 -1.54 -176.39
CA LYS A 62 42.56 -1.02 -177.66
C LYS A 62 43.10 -1.74 -178.90
N LYS A 63 44.32 -2.28 -178.86
CA LYS A 63 44.93 -3.05 -179.97
C LYS A 63 44.29 -4.42 -180.20
N SER A 64 43.70 -5.04 -179.18
CA SER A 64 43.06 -6.36 -179.27
C SER A 64 41.56 -6.29 -179.56
N LEU A 65 40.93 -5.12 -179.50
CA LEU A 65 39.47 -4.98 -179.66
C LEU A 65 38.96 -5.50 -181.01
N LYS A 66 39.75 -5.38 -182.09
CA LYS A 66 39.37 -5.92 -183.40
C LYS A 66 39.19 -7.44 -183.34
N ILE A 67 40.21 -8.14 -182.84
CA ILE A 67 40.20 -9.60 -182.68
C ILE A 67 39.09 -10.02 -181.72
N LEU A 68 38.95 -9.33 -180.58
CA LEU A 68 37.87 -9.61 -179.62
C LEU A 68 36.48 -9.43 -180.24
N ALA A 69 36.27 -8.42 -181.10
CA ALA A 69 34.99 -8.21 -181.76
C ALA A 69 34.70 -9.30 -182.81
N GLU A 70 35.69 -9.69 -183.60
CA GLU A 70 35.60 -10.78 -184.58
C GLU A 70 35.27 -12.12 -183.89
N LEU A 71 35.88 -12.41 -182.74
CA LEU A 71 35.63 -13.63 -181.94
C LEU A 71 34.28 -13.61 -181.21
N SER A 72 33.81 -12.45 -180.76
CA SER A 72 32.61 -12.33 -179.91
C SER A 72 31.31 -12.04 -180.65
N LEU A 73 31.35 -11.94 -181.98
CA LEU A 73 30.18 -11.74 -182.83
C LEU A 73 29.82 -13.02 -183.58
N CYS A 74 28.54 -13.38 -183.61
CA CYS A 74 28.09 -14.54 -184.38
C CYS A 74 28.21 -14.26 -185.88
N ASN A 75 28.86 -15.18 -186.59
CA ASN A 75 29.23 -15.08 -188.01
C ASN A 75 28.04 -14.72 -188.91
N ASP A 76 26.90 -15.34 -188.67
CA ASP A 76 25.75 -15.30 -189.57
C ASP A 76 24.99 -13.95 -189.60
N TYR A 77 25.05 -13.17 -188.52
CA TYR A 77 24.15 -12.01 -188.34
C TYR A 77 24.81 -10.70 -187.86
N HIS A 78 25.85 -10.77 -187.02
CA HIS A 78 26.30 -9.59 -186.27
C HIS A 78 27.75 -9.19 -186.54
N GLN A 79 28.52 -9.91 -187.37
CA GLN A 79 29.89 -9.51 -187.75
C GLN A 79 29.97 -8.08 -188.32
N GLY A 80 28.95 -7.64 -189.07
CA GLY A 80 28.85 -6.26 -189.56
C GLY A 80 28.77 -5.17 -188.46
N GLN A 81 28.60 -5.55 -187.19
CA GLN A 81 28.58 -4.63 -186.05
C GLN A 81 29.93 -4.48 -185.35
N ALA A 82 30.99 -5.18 -185.79
CA ALA A 82 32.32 -5.16 -185.16
C ALA A 82 32.81 -3.74 -184.87
N SER A 83 32.72 -2.82 -185.84
CA SER A 83 33.13 -1.42 -185.65
C SER A 83 32.37 -0.70 -184.54
N GLN A 84 31.05 -0.94 -184.39
CA GLN A 84 30.24 -0.29 -183.35
C GLN A 84 30.59 -0.81 -181.96
N VAL A 85 30.81 -2.12 -181.84
CA VAL A 85 31.23 -2.78 -180.59
C VAL A 85 32.63 -2.31 -180.17
N ILE A 86 33.57 -2.20 -181.13
CA ILE A 86 34.92 -1.69 -180.91
C ILE A 86 34.90 -0.24 -180.39
N GLU A 87 34.09 0.65 -180.96
CA GLU A 87 34.00 2.04 -180.46
C GLU A 87 33.39 2.11 -179.06
N ALA A 88 32.35 1.31 -178.76
CA ALA A 88 31.77 1.24 -177.42
C ALA A 88 32.81 0.75 -176.38
N TRP A 89 33.63 -0.24 -176.74
CA TRP A 89 34.71 -0.73 -175.88
C TRP A 89 35.89 0.22 -175.75
N LYS A 90 36.21 1.01 -176.77
CA LYS A 90 37.23 2.07 -176.65
C LYS A 90 36.82 3.09 -175.60
N ALA A 91 35.55 3.51 -175.59
CA ALA A 91 35.01 4.44 -174.59
C ALA A 91 35.06 3.82 -173.18
N ALA A 92 34.61 2.58 -173.00
CA ALA A 92 34.67 1.89 -171.71
C ALA A 92 36.12 1.71 -171.20
N ILE A 93 37.09 1.50 -172.10
CA ILE A 93 38.52 1.48 -171.77
C ILE A 93 39.04 2.86 -171.35
N ASP A 94 38.60 3.95 -171.99
CA ASP A 94 39.01 5.31 -171.62
C ASP A 94 38.45 5.72 -170.26
N ASP A 95 37.21 5.34 -169.94
CA ASP A 95 36.65 5.53 -168.60
C ASP A 95 37.44 4.74 -167.53
N ALA A 96 37.83 3.49 -167.83
CA ALA A 96 38.66 2.68 -166.95
C ALA A 96 40.09 3.26 -166.77
N GLU A 97 40.67 3.85 -167.82
CA GLU A 97 41.95 4.58 -167.78
C GLU A 97 41.84 5.84 -166.89
N ALA A 98 40.75 6.60 -167.00
CA ALA A 98 40.51 7.81 -166.22
C ALA A 98 40.37 7.52 -164.72
N ASN A 99 39.60 6.49 -164.35
CA ASN A 99 39.40 6.11 -162.95
C ASN A 99 40.73 5.71 -162.25
N LEU A 100 41.61 4.98 -162.94
CA LEU A 100 42.93 4.62 -162.43
C LEU A 100 43.81 5.83 -162.08
N VAL A 101 43.71 6.91 -162.85
CA VAL A 101 44.44 8.17 -162.57
C VAL A 101 43.88 8.85 -161.31
N THR A 102 42.56 8.88 -161.14
CA THR A 102 41.88 9.48 -159.99
C THR A 102 42.16 8.75 -158.68
N ASP A 103 42.17 7.41 -158.69
CA ASP A 103 42.47 6.61 -157.49
C ASP A 103 43.93 6.78 -157.04
N SER A 104 44.88 6.82 -157.98
CA SER A 104 46.29 7.09 -157.70
C SER A 104 46.51 8.45 -157.04
N GLN A 105 45.72 9.46 -157.43
CA GLN A 105 45.80 10.81 -156.87
C GLN A 105 45.22 10.86 -155.44
N THR A 106 44.12 10.14 -155.19
CA THR A 106 43.48 10.02 -153.86
C THR A 106 44.36 9.30 -152.83
N ILE A 107 45.08 8.26 -153.25
CA ILE A 107 46.02 7.52 -152.39
C ILE A 107 47.19 8.41 -151.91
N ASN A 108 47.62 9.38 -152.71
CA ASN A 108 48.71 10.29 -152.34
C ASN A 108 48.28 11.36 -151.33
N ASP A 109 47.06 11.90 -151.44
CA ASP A 109 46.49 12.83 -150.44
C ASP A 109 46.31 12.16 -149.06
N LEU A 110 45.89 10.89 -149.02
CA LEU A 110 45.78 10.12 -147.77
C LEU A 110 47.14 9.89 -147.10
N LYS A 111 48.23 9.70 -147.87
CA LYS A 111 49.59 9.59 -147.31
C LYS A 111 50.05 10.89 -146.64
N LEU A 112 49.72 12.04 -147.21
CA LEU A 112 50.07 13.35 -146.66
C LEU A 112 49.40 13.58 -145.30
N LYS A 113 48.08 13.38 -145.24
CA LYS A 113 47.27 13.49 -143.99
C LYS A 113 47.74 12.55 -142.88
N LEU A 114 48.34 11.41 -143.22
CA LEU A 114 48.87 10.45 -142.25
C LEU A 114 50.22 10.92 -141.64
N GLN A 115 51.06 11.64 -142.40
CA GLN A 115 52.27 12.27 -141.86
C GLN A 115 51.95 13.40 -140.88
N GLU A 116 50.99 14.28 -141.20
CA GLU A 116 50.57 15.38 -140.32
C GLU A 116 50.09 14.89 -138.95
N ARG A 117 49.33 13.78 -138.92
CA ARG A 117 48.86 13.15 -137.67
C ARG A 117 50.01 12.59 -136.83
N LYS A 118 51.06 12.00 -137.44
CA LYS A 118 52.24 11.53 -136.71
C LYS A 118 52.97 12.66 -135.99
N ILE A 119 53.09 13.84 -136.62
CA ILE A 119 53.75 15.01 -136.01
C ILE A 119 52.96 15.53 -134.80
N LYS A 120 51.62 15.62 -134.89
CA LYS A 120 50.77 16.04 -133.76
C LYS A 120 50.89 15.09 -132.54
N ILE A 121 50.91 13.78 -132.78
CA ILE A 121 51.03 12.78 -131.70
C ILE A 121 52.38 12.90 -130.97
N ALA A 122 53.48 13.13 -131.69
CA ALA A 122 54.80 13.31 -131.08
C ALA A 122 54.87 14.54 -130.16
N LEU A 123 54.24 15.66 -130.57
CA LEU A 123 54.12 16.87 -129.75
C LEU A 123 53.28 16.65 -128.47
N GLN A 124 52.14 15.95 -128.58
CA GLN A 124 51.30 15.63 -127.42
C GLN A 124 51.99 14.68 -126.44
N SER A 125 52.73 13.68 -126.94
CA SER A 125 53.49 12.76 -126.09
C SER A 125 54.54 13.48 -125.23
N LYS A 126 55.26 14.44 -125.81
CA LYS A 126 56.24 15.26 -125.07
C LYS A 126 55.60 16.20 -124.03
N SER A 127 54.39 16.67 -124.29
CA SER A 127 53.59 17.44 -123.32
C SER A 127 53.12 16.58 -122.14
N LEU A 128 52.76 15.32 -122.38
CA LEU A 128 52.30 14.40 -121.33
C LEU A 128 53.45 13.93 -120.43
N GLN A 129 54.65 13.73 -120.98
CA GLN A 129 55.84 13.36 -120.20
C GLN A 129 56.21 14.44 -119.16
N LEU A 130 56.17 15.72 -119.54
CA LEU A 130 56.37 16.85 -118.62
C LEU A 130 55.22 17.02 -117.61
N ALA A 131 54.01 16.52 -117.89
CA ALA A 131 52.92 16.50 -116.93
C ALA A 131 53.14 15.39 -115.87
N ALA A 132 53.54 14.19 -116.29
CA ALA A 132 53.83 13.06 -115.39
C ALA A 132 54.97 13.37 -114.39
N GLU A 133 56.05 14.01 -114.84
CA GLU A 133 57.16 14.42 -113.95
C GLU A 133 56.73 15.44 -112.88
N ASN A 134 55.72 16.27 -113.16
CA ASN A 134 55.12 17.17 -112.17
C ASN A 134 54.08 16.46 -111.27
N GLU A 135 53.38 15.46 -111.79
CA GLU A 135 52.41 14.65 -111.06
C GLU A 135 53.11 13.81 -109.97
N ASP A 136 54.22 13.12 -110.28
CA ASP A 136 55.02 12.37 -109.30
C ASP A 136 55.58 13.27 -108.17
N ALA A 137 55.99 14.50 -108.50
CA ALA A 137 56.48 15.48 -107.53
C ALA A 137 55.37 15.99 -106.59
N LEU A 138 54.15 16.14 -107.10
CA LEU A 138 52.97 16.52 -106.31
C LEU A 138 52.44 15.34 -105.48
N GLN A 139 52.38 14.14 -106.05
CA GLN A 139 51.89 12.93 -105.40
C GLN A 139 52.75 12.57 -104.18
N ASN A 140 54.09 12.62 -104.29
CA ASN A 140 54.99 12.46 -103.14
C ASN A 140 54.81 13.50 -102.03
N LYS A 141 54.31 14.71 -102.36
CA LYS A 141 54.02 15.77 -101.39
C LYS A 141 52.66 15.56 -100.71
N VAL A 142 51.66 15.13 -101.48
CA VAL A 142 50.32 14.76 -101.01
C VAL A 142 50.37 13.51 -100.12
N GLU A 143 51.20 12.51 -100.43
CA GLU A 143 51.30 11.28 -99.62
C GLU A 143 51.87 11.56 -98.21
N ARG A 144 52.85 12.47 -98.11
CA ARG A 144 53.37 12.95 -96.81
C ARG A 144 52.33 13.73 -96.02
N GLN A 145 51.57 14.61 -96.69
CA GLN A 145 50.49 15.36 -96.04
C GLN A 145 49.31 14.46 -95.65
N ARG A 146 48.97 13.44 -96.44
CA ARG A 146 47.98 12.39 -96.09
C ARG A 146 48.43 11.55 -94.89
N SER A 147 49.71 11.23 -94.79
CA SER A 147 50.25 10.51 -93.63
C SER A 147 50.13 11.33 -92.35
N GLN A 148 50.45 12.64 -92.41
CA GLN A 148 50.28 13.57 -91.29
C GLN A 148 48.80 13.80 -90.92
N LEU A 149 47.91 13.94 -91.93
CA LEU A 149 46.47 14.10 -91.70
C LEU A 149 45.81 12.82 -91.18
N SER A 150 46.24 11.64 -91.61
CA SER A 150 45.73 10.36 -91.10
C SER A 150 46.07 10.18 -89.61
N GLN A 151 47.28 10.60 -89.20
CA GLN A 151 47.68 10.62 -87.79
C GLN A 151 46.84 11.60 -86.95
N LEU A 152 46.55 12.80 -87.48
CA LEU A 152 45.67 13.79 -86.83
C LEU A 152 44.19 13.38 -86.82
N VAL A 153 43.71 12.64 -87.81
CA VAL A 153 42.32 12.13 -87.89
C VAL A 153 42.13 10.86 -87.04
N GLY A 154 43.19 10.09 -86.78
CA GLY A 154 43.23 9.11 -85.70
C GLY A 154 43.05 9.80 -84.35
N GLN A 155 43.95 10.74 -84.04
CA GLN A 155 43.88 11.55 -82.81
C GLN A 155 42.53 12.29 -82.66
N GLY A 156 41.91 12.76 -83.74
CA GLY A 156 40.60 13.41 -83.73
C GLY A 156 39.45 12.46 -83.37
N ARG A 157 39.47 11.22 -83.86
CA ARG A 157 38.45 10.21 -83.50
C ARG A 157 38.66 9.67 -82.09
N ASP A 158 39.90 9.52 -81.65
CA ASP A 158 40.22 9.20 -80.25
C ASP A 158 39.80 10.37 -79.33
N LEU A 159 39.99 11.63 -79.73
CA LEU A 159 39.50 12.80 -79.00
C LEU A 159 37.98 12.90 -78.98
N GLU A 160 37.28 12.56 -80.05
CA GLU A 160 35.80 12.62 -80.11
C GLU A 160 35.17 11.47 -79.30
N GLN A 161 35.75 10.26 -79.38
CA GLN A 161 35.46 9.14 -78.49
C GLN A 161 35.70 9.53 -77.02
N VAL A 162 36.88 10.07 -76.69
CA VAL A 162 37.22 10.55 -75.34
C VAL A 162 36.33 11.72 -74.92
N THR A 163 35.90 12.61 -75.82
CA THR A 163 35.00 13.74 -75.46
C THR A 163 33.59 13.24 -75.18
N LYS A 164 33.11 12.21 -75.90
CA LYS A 164 31.84 11.54 -75.61
C LYS A 164 31.91 10.74 -74.32
N GLU A 165 32.96 9.95 -74.11
CA GLU A 165 33.21 9.20 -72.88
C GLU A 165 33.44 10.14 -71.69
N LEU A 166 34.11 11.27 -71.88
CA LEU A 166 34.26 12.34 -70.89
C LEU A 166 32.91 13.02 -70.62
N GLY A 167 32.08 13.27 -71.64
CA GLY A 167 30.72 13.80 -71.48
C GLY A 167 29.82 12.87 -70.66
N GLU A 168 29.80 11.57 -71.00
CA GLU A 168 29.11 10.54 -70.24
C GLU A 168 29.71 10.33 -68.84
N SER A 169 31.03 10.48 -68.70
CA SER A 169 31.72 10.44 -67.41
C SER A 169 31.42 11.68 -66.58
N LEU A 170 31.23 12.85 -67.19
CA LEU A 170 30.90 14.11 -66.52
C LEU A 170 29.41 14.13 -66.12
N VAL A 171 28.53 13.49 -66.89
CA VAL A 171 27.15 13.17 -66.45
C VAL A 171 27.17 12.14 -65.31
N ARG A 172 27.99 11.10 -65.38
CA ARG A 172 28.19 10.14 -64.27
C ARG A 172 28.77 10.81 -63.03
N ILE A 173 29.76 11.70 -63.17
CA ILE A 173 30.37 12.47 -62.09
C ILE A 173 29.34 13.42 -61.49
N LYS A 174 28.59 14.21 -62.28
CA LYS A 174 27.50 15.05 -61.77
C LYS A 174 26.41 14.24 -61.04
N LYS A 175 26.08 13.03 -61.53
CA LYS A 175 25.16 12.11 -60.84
C LYS A 175 25.76 11.58 -59.53
N LEU A 176 27.05 11.24 -59.52
CA LEU A 176 27.79 10.80 -58.33
C LEU A 176 28.02 11.95 -57.35
N GLU A 177 28.14 13.20 -57.79
CA GLU A 177 28.21 14.41 -56.97
C GLU A 177 26.86 14.76 -56.36
N ALA A 178 25.77 14.62 -57.12
CA ALA A 178 24.42 14.72 -56.58
C ALA A 178 24.15 13.61 -55.54
N GLN A 179 24.56 12.37 -55.83
CA GLN A 179 24.50 11.26 -54.88
C GLN A 179 25.42 11.50 -53.66
N ARG A 180 26.63 12.04 -53.84
CA ARG A 180 27.55 12.43 -52.76
C ARG A 180 26.98 13.57 -51.93
N SER A 181 26.27 14.53 -52.53
CA SER A 181 25.54 15.57 -51.81
C SER A 181 24.37 14.99 -51.01
N ILE A 182 23.64 14.02 -51.55
CA ILE A 182 22.58 13.30 -50.82
C ILE A 182 23.17 12.46 -49.67
N VAL A 183 24.26 11.73 -49.91
CA VAL A 183 24.98 10.93 -48.90
C VAL A 183 25.59 11.83 -47.84
N HIS A 184 26.16 12.97 -48.18
CA HIS A 184 26.71 13.93 -47.23
C HIS A 184 25.59 14.60 -46.43
N LYS A 185 24.46 15.00 -47.05
CA LYS A 185 23.27 15.46 -46.31
C LYS A 185 22.70 14.38 -45.38
N LYS A 186 22.75 13.10 -45.75
CA LYS A 186 22.42 11.98 -44.86
C LYS A 186 23.45 11.80 -43.75
N SER A 187 24.75 11.91 -44.06
CA SER A 187 25.85 11.83 -43.10
C SER A 187 25.71 12.91 -42.04
N ASN A 188 25.51 14.17 -42.44
CA ASN A 188 25.39 15.29 -41.52
C ASN A 188 24.10 15.21 -40.68
N ARG A 189 23.02 14.61 -41.23
CA ARG A 189 21.81 14.26 -40.43
C ARG A 189 22.11 13.17 -39.42
N LEU A 190 22.74 12.06 -39.84
CA LEU A 190 23.12 10.97 -38.94
C LEU A 190 24.07 11.46 -37.85
N GLU A 191 25.03 12.31 -38.18
CA GLU A 191 25.97 12.93 -37.24
C GLU A 191 25.25 13.85 -36.24
N HIS A 192 24.34 14.70 -36.71
CA HIS A 192 23.46 15.49 -35.85
C HIS A 192 22.59 14.61 -34.93
N ASP A 193 22.01 13.53 -35.46
CA ASP A 193 21.15 12.60 -34.71
C ASP A 193 21.98 11.79 -33.69
N LEU A 194 23.24 11.48 -34.00
CA LEU A 194 24.20 10.81 -33.10
C LEU A 194 24.67 11.78 -32.00
N VAL A 195 24.88 13.06 -32.31
CA VAL A 195 25.10 14.11 -31.30
C VAL A 195 23.87 14.29 -30.41
N GLN A 196 22.65 14.33 -30.96
CA GLN A 196 21.43 14.35 -30.15
C GLN A 196 21.28 13.10 -29.28
N ALA A 197 21.63 11.92 -29.80
CA ALA A 197 21.60 10.67 -29.04
C ALA A 197 22.63 10.70 -27.89
N ALA A 198 23.83 11.22 -28.12
CA ALA A 198 24.85 11.41 -27.09
C ALA A 198 24.40 12.42 -26.02
N VAL A 199 23.79 13.55 -26.40
CA VAL A 199 23.21 14.52 -25.45
C VAL A 199 22.10 13.89 -24.61
N LYS A 200 21.19 13.11 -25.23
CA LYS A 200 20.16 12.35 -24.51
C LYS A 200 20.78 11.29 -23.58
N GLN A 201 21.84 10.61 -24.00
CA GLN A 201 22.55 9.63 -23.17
C GLN A 201 23.19 10.27 -21.93
N VAL A 202 23.77 11.48 -22.08
CA VAL A 202 24.30 12.27 -20.96
C VAL A 202 23.16 12.68 -20.02
N SER A 203 22.04 13.19 -20.54
CA SER A 203 20.85 13.54 -19.74
C SER A 203 20.33 12.33 -18.94
N LEU A 204 20.15 11.17 -19.60
CA LEU A 204 19.68 9.94 -18.96
C LEU A 204 20.67 9.39 -17.93
N SER A 205 21.99 9.59 -18.14
CA SER A 205 23.02 9.20 -17.19
C SER A 205 23.03 10.12 -15.95
N GLN A 206 22.75 11.41 -16.15
CA GLN A 206 22.57 12.38 -15.06
C GLN A 206 21.29 12.10 -14.25
N GLU A 207 20.17 11.79 -14.92
CA GLU A 207 18.93 11.34 -14.28
C GLU A 207 19.14 10.02 -13.50
N LEU A 208 19.82 9.03 -14.08
CA LEU A 208 20.16 7.79 -13.38
C LEU A 208 21.02 8.02 -12.14
N SER A 209 22.01 8.92 -12.21
CA SER A 209 22.83 9.31 -11.07
C SER A 209 22.00 9.98 -9.98
N SER A 210 21.09 10.88 -10.35
CA SER A 210 20.15 11.52 -9.42
C SER A 210 19.20 10.52 -8.75
N ILE A 211 18.65 9.57 -9.51
CA ILE A 211 17.80 8.49 -8.98
C ILE A 211 18.58 7.56 -8.05
N GLN A 212 19.83 7.21 -8.38
CA GLN A 212 20.70 6.41 -7.52
C GLN A 212 21.04 7.14 -6.22
N GLN A 213 21.34 8.44 -6.28
CA GLN A 213 21.56 9.27 -5.09
C GLN A 213 20.29 9.36 -4.24
N HIS A 214 19.12 9.60 -4.84
CA HIS A 214 17.86 9.67 -4.12
C HIS A 214 17.53 8.34 -3.42
N ARG A 215 17.72 7.21 -4.12
CA ARG A 215 17.56 5.85 -3.54
C ARG A 215 18.53 5.59 -2.39
N ALA A 216 19.76 6.09 -2.47
CA ALA A 216 20.71 6.00 -1.35
C ALA A 216 20.23 6.79 -0.12
N THR A 217 19.67 7.99 -0.33
CA THR A 217 19.04 8.79 0.73
C THR A 217 17.82 8.08 1.33
N GLU A 218 16.94 7.51 0.51
CA GLU A 218 15.77 6.73 0.96
C GLU A 218 16.18 5.50 1.77
N LEU A 219 17.24 4.79 1.36
CA LEU A 219 17.78 3.66 2.10
C LEU A 219 18.38 4.08 3.45
N GLY A 220 19.00 5.26 3.53
CA GLY A 220 19.45 5.87 4.80
C GLY A 220 18.26 6.14 5.73
N ILE A 221 17.26 6.87 5.25
CA ILE A 221 16.03 7.17 6.01
C ILE A 221 15.33 5.88 6.47
N ALA A 222 15.27 4.85 5.62
CA ALA A 222 14.67 3.56 5.97
C ALA A 222 15.49 2.77 7.02
N ALA A 223 16.80 2.98 7.10
CA ALA A 223 17.64 2.42 8.15
C ALA A 223 17.43 3.18 9.48
N ASP A 224 17.41 4.51 9.44
CA ASP A 224 17.17 5.36 10.61
C ASP A 224 15.78 5.08 11.23
N LEU A 225 14.73 5.02 10.41
CA LEU A 225 13.37 4.63 10.85
C LEU A 225 13.31 3.22 11.42
N ARG A 226 14.16 2.29 10.94
CA ARG A 226 14.23 0.93 11.51
C ARG A 226 14.87 0.95 12.90
N ILE A 227 15.94 1.72 13.09
CA ILE A 227 16.58 1.94 14.40
C ILE A 227 15.59 2.59 15.36
N GLU A 228 14.82 3.60 14.92
CA GLU A 228 13.77 4.23 15.71
C GLU A 228 12.65 3.24 16.09
N CYS A 229 12.20 2.39 15.16
CA CYS A 229 11.24 1.32 15.46
C CYS A 229 11.77 0.31 16.49
N ASP A 230 13.03 -0.10 16.37
CA ASP A 230 13.66 -1.03 17.32
C ASP A 230 13.83 -0.38 18.71
N ASN A 231 14.19 0.91 18.77
CA ASN A 231 14.22 1.69 20.01
C ASN A 231 12.83 1.73 20.67
N VAL A 232 11.78 2.16 19.96
CA VAL A 232 10.39 2.18 20.45
C VAL A 232 9.91 0.79 20.89
N LYS A 233 10.35 -0.28 20.21
CA LYS A 233 10.06 -1.67 20.61
C LYS A 233 10.75 -2.05 21.92
N THR A 234 11.98 -1.61 22.16
CA THR A 234 12.64 -1.82 23.47
C THR A 234 12.01 -0.99 24.57
N GLU A 235 11.63 0.27 24.31
CA GLU A 235 10.88 1.10 25.26
C GLU A 235 9.54 0.49 25.63
N LEU A 236 8.80 -0.05 24.65
CA LEU A 236 7.53 -0.76 24.89
C LEU A 236 7.74 -2.01 25.77
N SER A 237 8.79 -2.79 25.49
CA SER A 237 9.13 -3.98 26.29
C SER A 237 9.50 -3.59 27.74
N ASN A 238 10.26 -2.51 27.93
CA ASN A 238 10.60 -1.97 29.25
C ASN A 238 9.35 -1.50 29.99
N ALA A 239 8.46 -0.75 29.32
CA ALA A 239 7.19 -0.31 29.90
C ALA A 239 6.27 -1.48 30.28
N GLN A 240 6.22 -2.54 29.46
CA GLN A 240 5.49 -3.77 29.77
C GLN A 240 6.05 -4.47 31.03
N ASN A 241 7.38 -4.56 31.15
CA ASN A 241 8.03 -5.12 32.33
C ASN A 241 7.73 -4.29 33.59
N SER A 242 7.82 -2.95 33.52
CA SER A 242 7.46 -2.07 34.65
C SER A 242 5.98 -2.16 35.03
N ILE A 243 5.07 -2.40 34.07
CA ILE A 243 3.65 -2.64 34.36
C ILE A 243 3.45 -3.99 35.08
N LEU A 244 4.13 -5.05 34.65
CA LEU A 244 4.08 -6.35 35.32
C LEU A 244 4.64 -6.28 36.75
N GLU A 245 5.73 -5.56 36.96
CA GLU A 245 6.30 -5.32 38.29
C GLU A 245 5.36 -4.50 39.17
N ALA A 246 4.73 -3.45 38.64
CA ALA A 246 3.71 -2.68 39.35
C ALA A 246 2.47 -3.52 39.71
N GLN A 247 2.04 -4.42 38.82
CA GLN A 247 0.94 -5.37 39.09
C GLN A 247 1.30 -6.35 40.20
N LEU A 248 2.51 -6.92 40.19
CA LEU A 248 3.00 -7.81 41.24
C LEU A 248 3.06 -7.09 42.60
N ASN A 249 3.55 -5.85 42.61
CA ASN A 249 3.60 -5.02 43.81
C ASN A 249 2.20 -4.67 44.34
N LEU A 250 1.23 -4.42 43.45
CA LEU A 250 -0.17 -4.21 43.83
C LEU A 250 -0.78 -5.47 44.44
N GLU A 251 -0.59 -6.64 43.82
CA GLU A 251 -1.09 -7.93 44.33
C GLU A 251 -0.49 -8.26 45.72
N ASN A 252 0.80 -7.98 45.91
CA ASN A 252 1.44 -8.12 47.22
C ASN A 252 0.88 -7.15 48.26
N SER A 253 0.55 -5.91 47.87
CA SER A 253 -0.10 -4.93 48.74
C SER A 253 -1.53 -5.31 49.10
N ASP A 254 -2.30 -5.86 48.15
CA ASP A 254 -3.65 -6.41 48.39
C ASP A 254 -3.59 -7.57 49.39
N LYS A 255 -2.66 -8.53 49.21
CA LYS A 255 -2.43 -9.63 50.16
C LYS A 255 -2.05 -9.12 51.56
N ALA A 256 -1.21 -8.10 51.65
CA ALA A 256 -0.82 -7.49 52.92
C ALA A 256 -2.00 -6.79 53.61
N ARG A 257 -2.82 -6.05 52.85
CA ARG A 257 -4.05 -5.43 53.37
C ARG A 257 -5.04 -6.49 53.87
N ASP A 258 -5.22 -7.57 53.12
CA ASP A 258 -6.18 -8.61 53.47
C ASP A 258 -5.71 -9.39 54.72
N ALA A 259 -4.40 -9.62 54.87
CA ALA A 259 -3.80 -10.12 56.11
C ALA A 259 -4.05 -9.17 57.30
N GLN A 260 -3.74 -7.87 57.16
CA GLN A 260 -4.02 -6.85 58.18
C GLN A 260 -5.51 -6.77 58.54
N LYS A 261 -6.41 -6.96 57.57
CA LYS A 261 -7.85 -7.02 57.81
C LYS A 261 -8.23 -8.23 58.66
N THR A 262 -7.69 -9.42 58.36
CA THR A 262 -7.94 -10.62 59.18
C THR A 262 -7.37 -10.48 60.61
N GLU A 263 -6.23 -9.83 60.77
CA GLU A 263 -5.66 -9.50 62.09
C GLU A 263 -6.57 -8.51 62.85
N LEU A 264 -7.04 -7.45 62.18
CA LEU A 264 -7.93 -6.45 62.78
C LEU A 264 -9.29 -7.05 63.18
N ASP A 265 -9.86 -7.95 62.37
CA ASP A 265 -11.09 -8.65 62.73
C ASP A 265 -10.87 -9.66 63.89
N SER A 266 -9.71 -10.32 63.97
CA SER A 266 -9.30 -11.12 65.13
C SER A 266 -9.15 -10.28 66.42
N LEU A 267 -8.54 -9.09 66.31
CA LEU A 267 -8.42 -8.13 67.42
C LEU A 267 -9.79 -7.60 67.86
N ARG A 268 -10.73 -7.36 66.92
CA ARG A 268 -12.12 -6.99 67.24
C ARG A 268 -12.85 -8.08 68.02
N ILE A 269 -12.70 -9.35 67.62
CA ILE A 269 -13.27 -10.49 68.35
C ILE A 269 -12.67 -10.55 69.75
N THR A 270 -11.35 -10.42 69.87
CA THR A 270 -10.63 -10.40 71.16
C THR A 270 -11.09 -9.25 72.06
N LEU A 271 -11.27 -8.04 71.51
CA LEU A 271 -11.81 -6.89 72.24
C LEU A 271 -13.26 -7.12 72.67
N GLY A 272 -14.09 -7.73 71.82
CA GLY A 272 -15.47 -8.09 72.18
C GLY A 272 -15.53 -9.07 73.35
N LEU A 273 -14.63 -10.06 73.38
CA LEU A 273 -14.49 -11.02 74.49
C LEU A 273 -14.02 -10.33 75.77
N THR A 274 -12.96 -9.51 75.73
CA THR A 274 -12.45 -8.82 76.93
C THR A 274 -13.42 -7.77 77.46
N MET A 275 -14.19 -7.09 76.60
CA MET A 275 -15.28 -6.22 77.04
C MET A 275 -16.39 -7.01 77.72
N ALA A 276 -16.78 -8.18 77.20
CA ALA A 276 -17.76 -9.05 77.84
C ALA A 276 -17.27 -9.59 79.20
N GLU A 277 -16.01 -9.99 79.31
CA GLU A 277 -15.36 -10.38 80.56
C GLU A 277 -15.33 -9.22 81.57
N LEU A 278 -15.00 -8.01 81.13
CA LEU A 278 -15.00 -6.81 81.97
C LEU A 278 -16.42 -6.48 82.46
N THR A 279 -17.44 -6.57 81.60
CA THR A 279 -18.85 -6.40 81.99
C THR A 279 -19.28 -7.46 83.01
N ASN A 280 -18.92 -8.73 82.79
CA ASN A 280 -19.22 -9.81 83.74
C ASN A 280 -18.51 -9.60 85.09
N SER A 281 -17.26 -9.13 85.07
CA SER A 281 -16.48 -8.76 86.27
C SER A 281 -17.09 -7.56 86.99
N HIS A 282 -17.60 -6.58 86.25
CA HIS A 282 -18.31 -5.44 86.82
C HIS A 282 -19.61 -5.87 87.52
N VAL A 283 -20.46 -6.66 86.86
CA VAL A 283 -21.67 -7.24 87.47
C VAL A 283 -21.34 -8.11 88.68
N ALA A 284 -20.22 -8.85 88.64
CA ALA A 284 -19.76 -9.64 89.79
C ALA A 284 -19.30 -8.76 90.98
N THR A 285 -18.63 -7.64 90.71
CA THR A 285 -18.19 -6.68 91.75
C THR A 285 -19.33 -5.84 92.29
N GLU A 286 -20.32 -5.44 91.47
CA GLU A 286 -21.59 -4.86 91.92
C GLU A 286 -22.35 -5.84 92.82
N LYS A 287 -22.41 -7.13 92.45
CA LYS A 287 -23.01 -8.17 93.28
C LYS A 287 -22.26 -8.41 94.60
N GLN A 288 -20.93 -8.23 94.62
CA GLN A 288 -20.16 -8.30 95.86
C GLN A 288 -20.32 -7.05 96.73
N THR A 289 -20.34 -5.84 96.15
CA THR A 289 -20.60 -4.60 96.90
C THR A 289 -22.02 -4.57 97.47
N ALA A 290 -23.02 -5.04 96.74
CA ALA A 290 -24.38 -5.23 97.27
C ALA A 290 -24.41 -6.18 98.49
N LYS A 291 -23.68 -7.31 98.43
CA LYS A 291 -23.52 -8.21 99.59
C LYS A 291 -22.78 -7.54 100.75
N LEU A 292 -21.75 -6.75 100.47
CA LEU A 292 -20.97 -6.03 101.48
C LEU A 292 -21.80 -4.95 102.17
N TYR A 293 -22.63 -4.20 101.43
CA TYR A 293 -23.59 -3.26 102.00
C TYR A 293 -24.66 -3.97 102.84
N ALA A 294 -25.17 -5.13 102.40
CA ALA A 294 -26.09 -5.94 103.20
C ALA A 294 -25.44 -6.36 104.53
N ALA A 295 -24.23 -6.93 104.49
CA ALA A 295 -23.48 -7.31 105.69
C ALA A 295 -23.13 -6.10 106.58
N GLN A 296 -22.79 -4.94 106.03
CA GLN A 296 -22.59 -3.71 106.80
C GLN A 296 -23.88 -3.25 107.50
N ASN A 297 -25.04 -3.40 106.87
CA ASN A 297 -26.32 -3.08 107.49
C ASN A 297 -26.71 -4.08 108.58
N GLU A 298 -26.37 -5.37 108.42
CA GLU A 298 -26.50 -6.38 109.48
C GLU A 298 -25.57 -6.07 110.66
N ILE A 299 -24.32 -5.69 110.42
CA ILE A 299 -23.37 -5.25 111.45
C ILE A 299 -23.89 -4.01 112.18
N LYS A 300 -24.40 -3.00 111.46
CA LYS A 300 -25.02 -1.81 112.08
C LYS A 300 -26.24 -2.17 112.94
N ARG A 301 -27.06 -3.13 112.51
CA ARG A 301 -28.19 -3.62 113.29
C ARG A 301 -27.71 -4.32 114.57
N ALA A 302 -26.75 -5.24 114.46
CA ALA A 302 -26.15 -5.90 115.61
C ALA A 302 -25.44 -4.93 116.57
N GLN A 303 -24.85 -3.84 116.07
CA GLN A 303 -24.29 -2.75 116.90
C GLN A 303 -25.39 -1.98 117.64
N LEU A 304 -26.54 -1.72 116.99
CA LEU A 304 -27.70 -1.09 117.63
C LEU A 304 -28.32 -2.02 118.70
N ASP A 305 -28.42 -3.31 118.41
CA ASP A 305 -28.90 -4.33 119.34
C ASP A 305 -27.96 -4.46 120.55
N LEU A 306 -26.64 -4.43 120.34
CA LEU A 306 -25.63 -4.40 121.41
C LEU A 306 -25.67 -3.11 122.23
N GLN A 307 -25.91 -1.94 121.60
CA GLN A 307 -26.10 -0.69 122.33
C GLN A 307 -27.36 -0.76 123.21
N THR A 308 -28.47 -1.24 122.65
CA THR A 308 -29.72 -1.45 123.39
C THR A 308 -29.52 -2.39 124.57
N LEU A 309 -28.80 -3.50 124.39
CA LEU A 309 -28.43 -4.41 125.47
C LEU A 309 -27.55 -3.73 126.53
N SER A 310 -26.55 -2.93 126.12
CA SER A 310 -25.72 -2.15 127.03
C SER A 310 -26.54 -1.17 127.86
N ASP A 311 -27.47 -0.44 127.22
CA ASP A 311 -28.35 0.53 127.88
C ASP A 311 -29.27 -0.18 128.90
N THR A 312 -29.86 -1.33 128.53
CA THR A 312 -30.65 -2.15 129.48
C THR A 312 -29.79 -2.75 130.60
N ASN A 313 -28.50 -3.04 130.37
CA ASN A 313 -27.62 -3.52 131.41
C ASN A 313 -27.24 -2.41 132.40
N VAL A 314 -27.04 -1.18 131.93
CA VAL A 314 -26.88 0.01 132.78
C VAL A 314 -28.16 0.29 133.59
N GLU A 315 -29.34 0.10 133.00
CA GLU A 315 -30.62 0.18 133.71
C GLU A 315 -30.74 -0.94 134.78
N LEU A 316 -30.31 -2.16 134.48
CA LEU A 316 -30.26 -3.25 135.47
C LEU A 316 -29.24 -3.00 136.58
N GLU A 317 -28.07 -2.44 136.28
CA GLU A 317 -27.05 -2.08 137.28
C GLU A 317 -27.51 -0.93 138.18
N THR A 318 -28.20 0.07 137.63
CA THR A 318 -28.81 1.15 138.44
C THR A 318 -29.96 0.64 139.29
N ASN A 319 -30.82 -0.25 138.77
CA ASN A 319 -31.87 -0.92 139.55
C ASN A 319 -31.28 -1.82 140.66
N LEU A 320 -30.20 -2.56 140.40
CA LEU A 320 -29.49 -3.36 141.40
C LEU A 320 -28.86 -2.47 142.47
N THR A 321 -28.26 -1.34 142.08
CA THR A 321 -27.67 -0.36 143.01
C THR A 321 -28.75 0.29 143.89
N ALA A 322 -29.91 0.63 143.31
CA ALA A 322 -31.07 1.10 144.04
C ALA A 322 -31.56 0.05 145.06
N ALA A 323 -31.76 -1.20 144.62
CA ALA A 323 -32.18 -2.30 145.48
C ALA A 323 -31.18 -2.57 146.63
N LEU A 324 -29.87 -2.53 146.38
CA LEU A 324 -28.83 -2.65 147.41
C LEU A 324 -28.84 -1.48 148.39
N SER A 325 -29.18 -0.27 147.92
CA SER A 325 -29.36 0.91 148.78
C SER A 325 -30.61 0.76 149.67
N THR A 326 -31.74 0.31 149.10
CA THR A 326 -32.96 0.00 149.86
C THR A 326 -32.69 -1.08 150.90
N LEU A 327 -31.96 -2.14 150.55
CA LEU A 327 -31.64 -3.24 151.45
C LEU A 327 -30.72 -2.78 152.60
N LYS A 328 -29.73 -1.91 152.32
CA LYS A 328 -28.95 -1.22 153.35
C LYS A 328 -29.83 -0.37 154.27
N GLN A 329 -30.78 0.39 153.73
CA GLN A 329 -31.68 1.21 154.53
C GLN A 329 -32.54 0.35 155.47
N THR A 330 -33.19 -0.71 154.95
CA THR A 330 -33.98 -1.63 155.81
C THR A 330 -33.13 -2.34 156.86
N ARG A 331 -31.84 -2.59 156.60
CA ARG A 331 -30.92 -3.13 157.60
C ARG A 331 -30.62 -2.10 158.70
N LEU A 332 -30.41 -0.85 158.34
CA LEU A 332 -30.17 0.26 159.27
C LEU A 332 -31.42 0.52 160.14
N ASP A 333 -32.61 0.44 159.54
CA ASP A 333 -33.89 0.51 160.26
C ASP A 333 -34.06 -0.69 161.22
N PHE A 334 -33.60 -1.88 160.84
CA PHE A 334 -33.60 -3.06 161.71
C PHE A 334 -32.61 -2.93 162.88
N GLU A 335 -31.39 -2.43 162.63
CA GLU A 335 -30.37 -2.19 163.66
C GLU A 335 -30.83 -1.10 164.66
N ASN A 336 -31.49 -0.03 164.20
CA ASN A 336 -32.12 0.99 165.07
C ASN A 336 -33.26 0.41 165.93
N ASN A 337 -34.08 -0.48 165.38
CA ASN A 337 -35.15 -1.15 166.13
C ASN A 337 -34.60 -2.11 167.19
N LEU A 338 -33.45 -2.74 166.94
CA LEU A 338 -32.76 -3.60 167.92
C LEU A 338 -32.23 -2.79 169.12
N GLU A 339 -31.57 -1.65 168.88
CA GLU A 339 -31.11 -0.74 169.95
C GLU A 339 -32.28 -0.18 170.79
N THR A 340 -33.44 0.00 170.15
CA THR A 340 -34.68 0.42 170.84
C THR A 340 -35.23 -0.68 171.76
N ALA A 341 -35.11 -1.96 171.37
CA ALA A 341 -35.51 -3.10 172.19
C ALA A 341 -34.57 -3.32 173.40
N GLU A 342 -33.25 -3.15 173.22
CA GLU A 342 -32.28 -3.27 174.32
C GLU A 342 -32.51 -2.23 175.44
N LYS A 343 -32.94 -1.00 175.08
CA LYS A 343 -33.35 0.01 176.07
C LYS A 343 -34.56 -0.41 176.92
N GLN A 344 -35.55 -1.06 176.32
CA GLN A 344 -36.73 -1.54 177.06
C GLN A 344 -36.40 -2.67 178.03
N GLN A 345 -35.39 -3.48 177.72
CA GLN A 345 -34.93 -4.56 178.60
C GLN A 345 -34.21 -4.06 179.87
N ALA A 346 -33.61 -2.86 179.83
CA ALA A 346 -32.98 -2.25 180.99
C ALA A 346 -33.96 -1.68 182.03
N GLU A 347 -35.18 -1.27 181.62
CA GLU A 347 -36.18 -0.73 182.55
C GLU A 347 -36.85 -1.83 183.40
N PHE A 348 -37.03 -3.04 182.86
CA PHE A 348 -37.60 -4.17 183.61
C PHE A 348 -36.77 -4.58 184.85
N ALA A 349 -35.45 -4.37 184.83
CA ALA A 349 -34.58 -4.67 185.97
C ALA A 349 -34.83 -3.77 187.19
N LYS A 350 -35.45 -2.59 187.03
CA LYS A 350 -35.80 -1.67 188.14
C LYS A 350 -37.13 -2.02 188.82
N VAL A 351 -38.03 -2.72 188.14
CA VAL A 351 -39.35 -3.08 188.70
C VAL A 351 -39.23 -4.25 189.67
N HIS A 352 -38.29 -5.18 189.44
CA HIS A 352 -38.15 -6.40 190.23
C HIS A 352 -37.70 -6.17 191.69
N THR A 353 -36.99 -5.08 191.99
CA THR A 353 -36.51 -4.78 193.35
C THR A 353 -37.55 -4.10 194.25
N THR A 354 -38.68 -3.65 193.70
CA THR A 354 -39.73 -2.96 194.48
C THR A 354 -40.84 -3.92 194.94
N LEU A 355 -40.92 -5.11 194.37
CA LEU A 355 -41.98 -6.09 194.65
C LEU A 355 -41.74 -6.89 195.95
N ASP A 356 -40.48 -7.24 196.25
CA ASP A 356 -40.12 -8.02 197.45
C ASP A 356 -40.35 -7.27 198.77
N GLN A 357 -40.51 -5.94 198.73
CA GLN A 357 -40.73 -5.09 199.92
C GLN A 357 -42.18 -5.11 200.43
N THR A 358 -43.15 -5.66 199.69
CA THR A 358 -44.60 -5.53 199.98
C THR A 358 -45.30 -6.83 200.41
N VAL A 359 -44.59 -7.97 200.44
CA VAL A 359 -45.19 -9.30 200.66
C VAL A 359 -45.20 -9.74 202.14
N VAL A 360 -44.48 -9.06 203.03
CA VAL A 360 -44.32 -9.50 204.44
C VAL A 360 -45.31 -8.84 205.43
N GLU A 361 -45.92 -7.69 205.11
CA GLU A 361 -46.80 -6.96 206.05
C GLU A 361 -48.29 -7.35 205.98
N LEU A 362 -48.73 -8.09 204.95
CA LEU A 362 -50.13 -8.52 204.78
C LEU A 362 -50.44 -9.90 205.40
N VAL A 363 -50.07 -10.09 206.68
CA VAL A 363 -50.27 -11.37 207.39
C VAL A 363 -51.22 -11.31 208.61
N ASN A 364 -51.53 -10.16 209.24
CA ASN A 364 -52.35 -10.16 210.48
C ASN A 364 -53.33 -9.00 210.71
N SER A 365 -54.56 -9.16 210.18
CA SER A 365 -55.89 -8.98 210.82
C SER A 365 -56.90 -8.66 209.69
N ARG A 366 -58.13 -9.18 209.62
CA ARG A 366 -59.22 -9.34 210.62
C ARG A 366 -60.31 -10.13 209.86
N LYS A 367 -60.76 -11.37 210.15
CA LYS A 367 -61.37 -12.04 211.32
C LYS A 367 -62.67 -11.38 211.83
N SER A 368 -63.75 -12.19 211.93
CA SER A 368 -65.18 -11.83 212.19
C SER A 368 -65.91 -11.28 210.94
N ASN A 369 -67.03 -11.84 210.45
CA ASN A 369 -67.93 -12.93 210.89
C ASN A 369 -68.43 -13.76 209.66
N GLU A 370 -68.67 -15.07 209.75
CA GLU A 370 -69.91 -15.77 210.19
C GLU A 370 -71.19 -15.34 209.44
N GLU A 371 -72.14 -16.20 209.02
CA GLU A 371 -72.20 -17.66 208.80
C GLU A 371 -73.60 -18.01 208.20
N GLN A 372 -73.73 -18.42 206.92
CA GLN A 372 -74.90 -19.19 206.43
C GLN A 372 -74.74 -19.77 205.00
N GLU A 373 -75.33 -20.96 204.79
CA GLU A 373 -75.87 -21.59 203.56
C GLU A 373 -75.18 -21.33 202.20
N LYS A 374 -74.73 -22.33 201.42
CA LYS A 374 -74.98 -23.78 201.44
C LYS A 374 -76.46 -24.21 201.36
N GLU A 375 -77.07 -24.00 200.21
CA GLU A 375 -77.88 -25.03 199.51
C GLU A 375 -77.71 -24.81 197.98
N LEU A 376 -77.14 -25.81 197.30
CA LEU A 376 -77.86 -26.75 196.43
C LEU A 376 -78.51 -26.10 195.20
N SER A 377 -78.01 -26.41 194.01
CA SER A 377 -78.47 -27.60 193.27
C SER A 377 -79.94 -27.54 192.84
N ILE A 378 -80.34 -26.40 192.29
CA ILE A 378 -81.43 -26.36 191.32
C ILE A 378 -80.79 -26.10 189.94
N VAL A 379 -80.73 -27.18 189.15
CA VAL A 379 -80.87 -27.17 187.68
C VAL A 379 -79.70 -26.53 186.88
N LYS A 380 -78.88 -27.25 186.09
CA LYS A 380 -78.94 -28.65 185.60
C LYS A 380 -80.30 -29.09 185.05
N GLU A 381 -80.81 -28.34 184.07
CA GLU A 381 -81.94 -28.61 183.15
C GLU A 381 -82.59 -27.29 182.68
N LEU A 382 -81.85 -26.48 181.92
CA LEU A 382 -82.30 -25.57 180.85
C LEU A 382 -81.00 -25.04 180.20
N LEU A 383 -80.28 -25.79 179.35
CA LEU A 383 -80.70 -26.78 178.35
C LEU A 383 -81.47 -26.08 177.20
N GLN A 384 -80.94 -26.21 175.98
CA GLN A 384 -81.48 -25.81 174.67
C GLN A 384 -81.50 -24.31 174.28
N GLN A 385 -81.37 -24.10 172.95
CA GLN A 385 -81.38 -22.84 172.20
C GLN A 385 -80.28 -21.83 172.60
N THR A 386 -79.17 -21.67 171.87
CA THR A 386 -78.84 -21.99 170.46
C THR A 386 -77.31 -22.09 170.28
N GLU A 387 -76.68 -23.07 169.62
CA GLU A 387 -77.14 -24.23 168.83
C GLU A 387 -78.21 -23.95 167.76
N LEU A 388 -77.98 -22.86 167.02
CA LEU A 388 -78.53 -22.52 165.69
C LEU A 388 -77.80 -21.21 165.28
N ASP A 389 -76.75 -21.18 164.44
CA ASP A 389 -76.20 -22.21 163.56
C ASP A 389 -74.66 -22.16 163.49
N LEU A 390 -74.03 -23.33 163.58
CA LEU A 390 -72.97 -23.68 162.63
C LEU A 390 -73.66 -24.13 161.32
N GLU A 391 -72.92 -24.10 160.21
CA GLU A 391 -73.22 -24.91 159.02
C GLU A 391 -74.34 -24.45 158.06
N VAL A 392 -74.10 -23.43 157.22
CA VAL A 392 -74.45 -23.51 155.77
C VAL A 392 -73.35 -22.90 154.87
N SER A 393 -72.46 -23.78 154.40
CA SER A 393 -71.99 -23.95 153.00
C SER A 393 -71.53 -22.74 152.15
N ARG A 394 -70.35 -22.71 151.49
CA ARG A 394 -69.63 -23.70 150.65
C ARG A 394 -70.27 -23.90 149.25
N ARG A 395 -69.49 -23.61 148.17
CA ARG A 395 -69.82 -23.56 146.70
C ARG A 395 -70.39 -22.21 146.23
N LYS A 396 -70.08 -21.64 145.06
CA LYS A 396 -69.42 -22.10 143.80
C LYS A 396 -68.26 -21.13 143.41
N VAL A 397 -67.22 -21.45 142.63
CA VAL A 397 -67.03 -22.27 141.41
C VAL A 397 -67.49 -21.58 140.11
N ASP A 398 -66.50 -21.27 139.25
CA ASP A 398 -66.51 -20.98 137.79
C ASP A 398 -67.17 -19.65 137.34
N GLU A 399 -66.86 -18.99 136.20
CA GLU A 399 -65.92 -19.15 135.06
C GLU A 399 -65.74 -17.73 134.40
N ASN A 400 -64.84 -17.36 133.47
CA ASN A 400 -63.71 -18.00 132.76
C ASN A 400 -62.70 -16.92 132.24
N GLN A 401 -61.61 -17.36 131.60
CA GLN A 401 -60.60 -16.62 130.84
C GLN A 401 -61.15 -15.88 129.60
N LYS A 402 -60.96 -14.55 129.43
CA LYS A 402 -61.11 -13.89 128.11
C LYS A 402 -60.57 -12.45 127.88
N ALA A 403 -59.45 -12.01 128.47
CA ALA A 403 -59.01 -10.61 128.28
C ALA A 403 -57.49 -10.32 128.34
N HIS A 404 -56.63 -11.22 127.84
CA HIS A 404 -55.17 -10.95 127.76
C HIS A 404 -54.57 -11.16 126.34
N LEU A 405 -55.41 -11.06 125.31
CA LEU A 405 -55.03 -11.17 123.89
C LEU A 405 -55.59 -9.98 123.08
N GLU A 406 -55.17 -8.77 123.43
CA GLU A 406 -55.48 -7.55 122.65
C GLU A 406 -54.21 -6.71 122.40
N TYR A 407 -53.13 -7.41 122.03
CA TYR A 407 -51.80 -6.85 121.75
C TYR A 407 -51.54 -6.55 120.25
N ASN A 408 -52.44 -6.96 119.32
CA ASN A 408 -52.08 -7.09 117.89
C ASN A 408 -53.07 -6.46 116.86
N LEU A 409 -53.92 -5.51 117.24
CA LEU A 409 -54.87 -4.85 116.30
C LEU A 409 -54.76 -3.31 116.25
N LYS A 410 -53.52 -2.79 116.19
CA LYS A 410 -53.26 -1.38 115.84
C LYS A 410 -51.97 -1.15 115.04
N ALA A 411 -51.65 -2.08 114.13
CA ALA A 411 -50.44 -2.03 113.28
C ALA A 411 -50.67 -2.64 111.89
N ASN A 412 -51.86 -2.45 111.29
CA ASN A 412 -52.22 -3.07 110.00
C ASN A 412 -52.99 -2.12 109.04
N GLU A 413 -52.90 -0.82 109.24
CA GLU A 413 -53.44 0.18 108.29
C GLU A 413 -52.33 0.92 107.51
N GLU A 414 -51.13 1.07 108.07
CA GLU A 414 -50.01 1.76 107.39
C GLU A 414 -49.37 0.91 106.27
N GLN A 415 -49.31 -0.42 106.41
CA GLN A 415 -48.80 -1.31 105.33
C GLN A 415 -49.72 -1.37 104.08
N LYS A 416 -50.94 -0.83 104.16
CA LYS A 416 -51.89 -0.83 103.03
C LYS A 416 -51.67 0.33 102.05
N ALA A 417 -50.91 1.36 102.46
CA ALA A 417 -50.55 2.50 101.61
C ALA A 417 -49.32 2.22 100.74
N GLU A 418 -48.29 1.54 101.26
CA GLU A 418 -47.05 1.28 100.52
C GLU A 418 -47.25 0.31 99.34
N LEU A 419 -48.15 -0.66 99.46
CA LEU A 419 -48.51 -1.59 98.38
C LEU A 419 -49.17 -0.87 97.19
N ALA A 420 -49.80 0.29 97.40
CA ALA A 420 -50.36 1.11 96.34
C ALA A 420 -49.27 1.89 95.59
N SER A 421 -48.30 2.49 96.31
CA SER A 421 -47.16 3.19 95.70
C SER A 421 -46.25 2.26 94.89
N ALA A 422 -45.97 1.05 95.38
CA ALA A 422 -45.17 0.07 94.65
C ALA A 422 -45.82 -0.33 93.30
N LYS A 423 -47.15 -0.40 93.25
CA LYS A 423 -47.90 -0.74 92.04
C LYS A 423 -47.88 0.38 90.98
N VAL A 424 -47.87 1.65 91.42
CA VAL A 424 -47.73 2.82 90.53
C VAL A 424 -46.31 2.92 89.96
N LEU A 425 -45.27 2.68 90.79
CA LEU A 425 -43.88 2.68 90.31
C LEU A 425 -43.59 1.54 89.31
N PHE A 426 -44.18 0.37 89.50
CA PHE A 426 -44.04 -0.74 88.55
C PHE A 426 -44.70 -0.42 87.19
N GLN A 427 -45.86 0.25 87.19
CA GLN A 427 -46.51 0.69 85.94
C GLN A 427 -45.76 1.85 85.26
N ALA A 428 -45.17 2.78 86.02
CA ALA A 428 -44.33 3.84 85.45
C ALA A 428 -43.08 3.28 84.75
N SER A 429 -42.38 2.34 85.39
CA SER A 429 -41.18 1.70 84.81
C SER A 429 -41.52 0.85 83.56
N GLN A 430 -42.72 0.27 83.49
CA GLN A 430 -43.19 -0.45 82.32
C GLN A 430 -43.45 0.47 81.12
N VAL A 431 -43.96 1.68 81.34
CA VAL A 431 -44.15 2.72 80.31
C VAL A 431 -42.81 3.28 79.82
N GLU A 432 -41.84 3.51 80.71
CA GLU A 432 -40.49 3.95 80.32
C GLU A 432 -39.77 2.89 79.46
N LEU A 433 -39.96 1.60 79.75
CA LEU A 433 -39.45 0.50 78.92
C LEU A 433 -40.11 0.44 77.53
N GLU A 434 -41.42 0.71 77.41
CA GLU A 434 -42.08 0.80 76.09
C GLU A 434 -41.65 2.03 75.30
N ILE A 435 -41.47 3.18 75.95
CA ILE A 435 -40.92 4.39 75.32
C ILE A 435 -39.49 4.13 74.85
N GLY A 436 -38.63 3.56 75.70
CA GLY A 436 -37.25 3.20 75.34
C GLY A 436 -37.19 2.23 74.16
N ARG A 437 -38.06 1.20 74.16
CA ARG A 437 -38.16 0.22 73.05
C ARG A 437 -38.65 0.87 71.76
N LYS A 438 -39.58 1.81 71.82
CA LYS A 438 -40.09 2.54 70.65
C LYS A 438 -39.04 3.48 70.07
N THR A 439 -38.34 4.24 70.90
CA THR A 439 -37.23 5.12 70.50
C THR A 439 -36.07 4.33 69.88
N ALA A 440 -35.75 3.15 70.42
CA ALA A 440 -34.74 2.26 69.84
C ALA A 440 -35.16 1.69 68.45
N LEU A 441 -36.45 1.45 68.24
CA LEU A 441 -36.99 1.03 66.93
C LEU A 441 -36.89 2.16 65.90
N GLU A 442 -37.31 3.38 66.28
CA GLU A 442 -37.24 4.58 65.43
C GLU A 442 -35.78 4.95 65.09
N GLN A 443 -34.84 4.80 66.04
CA GLN A 443 -33.41 4.96 65.78
C GLN A 443 -32.84 3.90 64.82
N LYS A 444 -33.31 2.65 64.91
CA LYS A 444 -32.93 1.59 63.98
C LYS A 444 -33.44 1.88 62.56
N GLU A 445 -34.70 2.24 62.40
CA GLU A 445 -35.28 2.60 61.11
C GLU A 445 -34.59 3.83 60.50
N ALA A 446 -34.22 4.82 61.31
CA ALA A 446 -33.42 5.96 60.87
C ALA A 446 -32.00 5.57 60.41
N ALA A 447 -31.35 4.61 61.10
CA ALA A 447 -30.04 4.09 60.73
C ALA A 447 -30.10 3.27 59.42
N ASP A 448 -31.08 2.39 59.27
CA ASP A 448 -31.30 1.61 58.04
C ASP A 448 -31.62 2.54 56.84
N ALA A 449 -32.42 3.60 57.05
CA ALA A 449 -32.70 4.63 56.05
C ALA A 449 -31.50 5.56 55.75
N ALA A 450 -30.52 5.66 56.65
CA ALA A 450 -29.25 6.35 56.39
C ALA A 450 -28.30 5.45 55.58
N MET A 451 -28.20 4.16 55.94
CA MET A 451 -27.39 3.16 55.22
C MET A 451 -27.83 3.02 53.76
N MET A 452 -29.14 2.91 53.51
CA MET A 452 -29.70 2.89 52.15
C MET A 452 -29.32 4.12 51.32
N ARG A 453 -29.26 5.32 51.94
CA ARG A 453 -28.85 6.56 51.25
C ARG A 453 -27.36 6.56 50.90
N VAL A 454 -26.49 6.09 51.81
CA VAL A 454 -25.06 5.93 51.53
C VAL A 454 -24.83 4.91 50.43
N GLN A 455 -25.55 3.78 50.45
CA GLN A 455 -25.41 2.73 49.43
C GLN A 455 -25.89 3.20 48.05
N ALA A 456 -26.95 4.01 47.98
CA ALA A 456 -27.38 4.66 46.74
C ALA A 456 -26.35 5.68 46.21
N GLN A 457 -25.67 6.43 47.09
CA GLN A 457 -24.60 7.35 46.70
C GLN A 457 -23.36 6.62 46.15
N ILE A 458 -23.00 5.46 46.73
CA ILE A 458 -21.90 4.61 46.22
C ILE A 458 -22.21 4.13 44.80
N ILE A 459 -23.41 3.60 44.55
CA ILE A 459 -23.83 3.11 43.22
C ILE A 459 -23.84 4.24 42.18
N GLU A 460 -24.22 5.46 42.55
CA GLU A 460 -24.17 6.61 41.65
C GLU A 460 -22.73 7.10 41.38
N LEU A 461 -21.85 7.06 42.37
CA LEU A 461 -20.41 7.34 42.19
C LEU A 461 -19.74 6.31 41.27
N GLU A 462 -20.06 5.01 41.40
CA GLU A 462 -19.59 3.96 40.48
C GLU A 462 -20.08 4.20 39.04
N LYS A 463 -21.33 4.65 38.86
CA LYS A 463 -21.88 5.07 37.56
C LYS A 463 -21.15 6.28 36.96
N GLN A 464 -20.79 7.26 37.78
CA GLN A 464 -20.10 8.47 37.32
C GLN A 464 -18.64 8.19 36.98
N LEU A 465 -17.96 7.34 37.76
CA LEU A 465 -16.62 6.86 37.46
C LEU A 465 -16.56 6.05 36.17
N SER A 466 -17.49 5.10 35.98
CA SER A 466 -17.54 4.26 34.77
C SER A 466 -17.88 5.05 33.50
N ARG A 467 -18.80 6.03 33.55
CA ARG A 467 -19.05 6.95 32.42
C ARG A 467 -17.86 7.87 32.15
N GLY A 468 -17.36 8.56 33.17
CA GLY A 468 -16.26 9.52 33.05
C GLY A 468 -14.90 8.91 32.70
N PHE A 469 -14.72 7.59 32.89
CA PHE A 469 -13.58 6.83 32.40
C PHE A 469 -13.77 6.43 30.93
N MET A 470 -14.90 5.82 30.58
CA MET A 470 -15.17 5.38 29.21
C MET A 470 -15.17 6.53 28.21
N ASP A 471 -15.77 7.68 28.55
CA ASP A 471 -15.74 8.85 27.65
C ASP A 471 -14.32 9.37 27.41
N ARG A 472 -13.45 9.38 28.44
CA ARG A 472 -12.03 9.80 28.29
C ARG A 472 -11.19 8.80 27.49
N VAL A 473 -11.44 7.50 27.66
CA VAL A 473 -10.79 6.45 26.84
C VAL A 473 -11.24 6.56 25.38
N VAL A 474 -12.54 6.67 25.13
CA VAL A 474 -13.10 6.82 23.77
C VAL A 474 -12.65 8.12 23.10
N LEU A 475 -12.54 9.24 23.84
CA LEU A 475 -12.04 10.50 23.28
C LEU A 475 -10.56 10.37 22.86
N ARG A 476 -9.71 9.80 23.72
CA ARG A 476 -8.30 9.55 23.38
C ARG A 476 -8.15 8.60 22.20
N PHE A 477 -8.94 7.53 22.15
CA PHE A 477 -8.91 6.57 21.05
C PHE A 477 -9.36 7.21 19.71
N LYS A 478 -10.44 8.01 19.73
CA LYS A 478 -10.88 8.78 18.55
C LYS A 478 -9.85 9.81 18.10
N MET A 479 -9.18 10.50 19.04
CA MET A 479 -8.18 11.51 18.72
C MET A 479 -6.90 10.89 18.15
N TRP A 480 -6.45 9.76 18.70
CA TRP A 480 -5.36 8.97 18.15
C TRP A 480 -5.69 8.44 16.74
N PHE A 481 -6.85 7.81 16.57
CA PHE A 481 -7.30 7.29 15.27
C PHE A 481 -7.45 8.40 14.21
N ALA A 482 -7.95 9.58 14.60
CA ALA A 482 -8.05 10.73 13.72
C ALA A 482 -6.67 11.25 13.27
N THR A 483 -5.65 11.23 14.14
CA THR A 483 -4.27 11.62 13.82
C THR A 483 -3.63 10.61 12.87
N VAL A 484 -3.74 9.30 13.17
CA VAL A 484 -3.23 8.22 12.31
C VAL A 484 -3.84 8.29 10.91
N MET A 485 -5.17 8.43 10.82
CA MET A 485 -5.87 8.54 9.53
C MET A 485 -5.58 9.85 8.76
N ARG A 486 -5.12 10.91 9.45
CA ARG A 486 -4.70 12.16 8.80
C ARG A 486 -3.30 12.03 8.20
N GLY A 487 -2.39 11.31 8.87
CA GLY A 487 -1.07 10.94 8.32
C GLY A 487 -1.20 10.06 7.06
N ILE A 488 -2.02 9.00 7.13
CA ILE A 488 -2.25 8.09 5.99
C ILE A 488 -2.86 8.84 4.78
N ARG A 489 -3.72 9.84 5.01
CA ARG A 489 -4.36 10.60 3.92
C ARG A 489 -3.46 11.68 3.29
N ALA A 490 -2.41 12.12 4.00
CA ALA A 490 -1.42 13.05 3.46
C ALA A 490 -0.43 12.38 2.49
N GLY A 491 -0.12 11.09 2.67
CA GLY A 491 0.79 10.34 1.79
C GLY A 491 0.22 9.88 0.45
N ALA A 492 -1.07 10.13 0.17
CA ALA A 492 -1.80 9.50 -0.96
C ALA A 492 -2.22 10.45 -2.09
N ARG A 493 -1.87 11.74 -2.05
CA ARG A 493 -2.15 12.71 -3.13
C ARG A 493 -1.03 13.76 -3.24
N GLY A 494 -0.15 13.61 -4.23
CA GLY A 494 0.95 14.56 -4.47
C GLY A 494 1.70 14.37 -5.80
N GLY A 495 1.09 13.73 -6.80
CA GLY A 495 1.67 13.57 -8.13
C GLY A 495 1.20 14.65 -9.11
N THR A 496 2.17 15.17 -9.88
CA THR A 496 2.07 15.82 -11.21
C THR A 496 1.28 17.14 -11.40
N LYS A 497 2.05 18.22 -11.62
CA LYS A 497 1.86 19.36 -12.56
C LYS A 497 3.13 20.25 -12.44
N GLN A 498 3.98 20.44 -13.47
CA GLN A 498 3.83 21.39 -14.60
C GLN A 498 3.13 22.70 -14.18
N GLY A 499 3.67 23.90 -14.31
CA GLY A 499 4.91 24.38 -14.93
C GLY A 499 4.75 25.91 -15.23
N GLU A 500 5.82 26.58 -15.62
CA GLU A 500 5.88 27.97 -16.18
C GLU A 500 5.82 29.21 -15.23
N GLU A 501 6.93 29.97 -15.33
CA GLU A 501 7.10 31.45 -15.39
C GLU A 501 6.95 32.41 -14.18
N GLY A 502 7.78 33.48 -14.22
CA GLY A 502 7.78 34.64 -13.31
C GLY A 502 9.01 34.74 -12.39
N SER A 503 10.23 34.97 -12.89
CA SER A 503 10.80 36.31 -13.13
C SER A 503 10.68 37.29 -11.96
N LEU A 504 11.79 37.52 -11.24
CA LEU A 504 12.07 38.83 -10.62
C LEU A 504 13.58 39.08 -10.53
N MET A 505 14.01 40.24 -11.05
CA MET A 505 15.36 40.77 -10.88
C MET A 505 15.54 41.40 -9.48
N MET A 506 16.81 41.67 -9.15
CA MET A 506 17.31 42.76 -8.31
C MET A 506 16.26 43.83 -7.90
N VAL A 507 16.12 44.10 -6.60
CA VAL A 507 17.02 44.96 -5.79
C VAL A 507 17.00 44.47 -4.34
#